data_AF-A0A7H4N417-F1
#
_entry.id   AF-A0A7H4N417-F1
#
_cell.length_a   1.000
_cell.length_b   1.000
_cell.length_c   1.000
_cell.angle_alpha   90.00
_cell.angle_beta   90.00
_cell.angle_gamma   90.00
#
_symmetry.space_group_name_H-M   'P 1'
#
loop_
_entity.id
_entity.type
_entity.pdbx_description
1 polymer ?
#
loop_
_entity_poly.entity_id
_entity_poly.type
_entity_poly.pdbx_seq_one_letter_code
_entity_poly.pdbx_strand_id
1 'polypeptide(L)'
;MPVSMDFMPVAGDIEDIATNAPQVAQRLQQQIDNSYQLLGILLVHDAQAIDLRKQKNNGFTLSAPTGALYDALRRKVKFMDTDRPLSPDFAAAAQVLKTFDVQDVQMK
;
A
#
# COMPACT_ATOMS: atom_id res chain seq x y z
N MET A 1 8.03 7.52 -18.59
CA MET A 1 9.24 8.33 -18.86
C MET A 1 9.30 9.50 -17.89
N PRO A 2 10.49 9.95 -17.48
CA PRO A 2 10.66 11.15 -16.67
C PRO A 2 10.08 12.36 -17.40
N VAL A 3 9.27 13.17 -16.71
CA VAL A 3 8.67 14.40 -17.28
C VAL A 3 9.45 15.66 -16.92
N SER A 4 10.43 15.54 -16.04
CA SER A 4 11.23 16.70 -15.60
C SER A 4 12.07 17.33 -16.71
N MET A 5 12.36 16.55 -17.76
CA MET A 5 13.10 16.98 -18.94
C MET A 5 12.18 17.32 -20.12
N ASP A 6 10.87 17.17 -19.94
CA ASP A 6 9.86 17.37 -20.97
C ASP A 6 9.25 18.76 -20.78
N PHE A 7 9.97 19.78 -21.27
CA PHE A 7 9.55 21.17 -21.24
C PHE A 7 9.61 21.79 -22.64
N MET A 8 8.83 22.84 -22.85
CA MET A 8 8.90 23.68 -24.04
C MET A 8 9.36 25.08 -23.64
N PRO A 9 10.27 25.72 -24.40
CA PRO A 9 10.62 27.12 -24.20
C PRO A 9 9.38 28.01 -24.27
N VAL A 10 9.30 29.00 -23.40
CA VAL A 10 8.22 29.98 -23.38
C VAL A 10 8.75 31.41 -23.23
N ALA A 11 7.86 32.40 -23.33
CA ALA A 11 8.19 33.82 -23.23
C ALA A 11 9.27 34.31 -24.22
N GLY A 12 9.25 33.79 -25.46
CA GLY A 12 10.23 34.16 -26.49
C GLY A 12 11.65 33.70 -26.14
N ASP A 13 11.77 32.44 -25.71
CA ASP A 13 13.03 31.80 -25.29
C ASP A 13 13.70 32.42 -24.05
N ILE A 14 12.96 33.23 -23.27
CA ILE A 14 13.44 33.72 -21.96
C ILE A 14 13.38 32.59 -20.91
N GLU A 15 12.33 31.79 -20.94
CA GLU A 15 12.19 30.59 -20.12
C GLU A 15 12.48 29.38 -21.00
N ASP A 16 13.75 29.21 -21.36
CA ASP A 16 14.27 28.17 -22.23
C ASP A 16 14.65 26.87 -21.50
N ILE A 17 14.48 26.82 -20.17
CA ILE A 17 14.62 25.63 -19.32
C ILE A 17 13.52 25.61 -18.26
N ALA A 18 12.86 24.46 -18.09
CA ALA A 18 11.92 24.25 -17.00
C ALA A 18 11.95 22.82 -16.46
N THR A 19 11.40 22.62 -15.27
CA THR A 19 11.48 21.34 -14.52
C THR A 19 10.22 20.50 -14.61
N ASN A 20 9.12 21.06 -15.14
CA ASN A 20 7.79 20.44 -15.13
C ASN A 20 7.37 19.90 -13.74
N ALA A 21 7.82 20.57 -12.66
CA ALA A 21 7.68 20.10 -11.28
C ALA A 21 6.24 19.73 -10.86
N PRO A 22 5.18 20.47 -11.27
CA PRO A 22 3.81 20.06 -10.94
C PRO A 22 3.43 18.69 -11.49
N GLN A 23 3.80 18.36 -12.75
CA GLN A 23 3.53 17.04 -13.32
C GLN A 23 4.38 15.95 -12.66
N VAL A 24 5.63 16.25 -12.30
CA VAL A 24 6.47 15.31 -11.56
C VAL A 24 5.79 14.92 -10.25
N ALA A 25 5.34 15.90 -9.47
CA ALA A 25 4.66 15.66 -8.20
C ALA A 25 3.36 14.86 -8.37
N GLN A 26 2.54 15.18 -9.36
CA GLN A 26 1.30 14.45 -9.65
C GLN A 26 1.56 12.98 -10.03
N ARG A 27 2.55 12.72 -10.89
CA ARG A 27 2.90 11.35 -11.31
C ARG A 27 3.48 10.54 -10.15
N LEU A 28 4.31 11.15 -9.31
CA LEU A 28 4.82 10.51 -8.11
C LEU A 28 3.70 10.13 -7.15
N GLN A 29 2.76 11.06 -6.89
CA GLN A 29 1.60 10.80 -6.05
C GLN A 29 0.77 9.63 -6.59
N GLN A 30 0.50 9.60 -7.90
CA GLN A 30 -0.22 8.49 -8.53
C GLN A 30 0.51 7.14 -8.35
N GLN A 31 1.84 7.12 -8.45
CA GLN A 31 2.64 5.92 -8.22
C GLN A 31 2.55 5.44 -6.77
N ILE A 32 2.60 6.36 -5.80
CA ILE A 32 2.42 6.05 -4.39
C ILE A 32 1.02 5.46 -4.15
N ASP A 33 -0.02 6.09 -4.69
CA ASP A 33 -1.40 5.60 -4.55
C ASP A 33 -1.59 4.22 -5.17
N ASN A 34 -1.04 3.98 -6.36
CA ASN A 34 -1.05 2.66 -7.00
C ASN A 34 -0.30 1.61 -6.19
N SER A 35 0.82 2.01 -5.56
CA SER A 35 1.61 1.11 -4.72
C SER A 35 0.82 0.65 -3.49
N TYR A 36 0.06 1.55 -2.84
CA TYR A 36 -0.85 1.17 -1.76
C TYR A 36 -1.93 0.20 -2.20
N GLN A 37 -2.48 0.35 -3.42
CA GLN A 37 -3.47 -0.60 -3.95
C GLN A 37 -2.85 -1.99 -4.16
N LEU A 38 -1.66 -2.07 -4.79
CA LEU A 38 -0.95 -3.33 -5.00
C LEU A 38 -0.56 -4.01 -3.68
N LEU A 39 -0.03 -3.24 -2.73
CA LEU A 39 0.30 -3.75 -1.40
C LEU A 39 -0.95 -4.18 -0.62
N GLY A 40 -2.08 -3.51 -0.79
CA GLY A 40 -3.36 -3.92 -0.22
C GLY A 40 -3.81 -5.29 -0.72
N ILE A 41 -3.64 -5.58 -2.02
CA ILE A 41 -3.90 -6.91 -2.59
C ILE A 41 -2.99 -7.94 -1.93
N LEU A 42 -1.68 -7.70 -1.87
CA LEU A 42 -0.72 -8.61 -1.24
C LEU A 42 -1.05 -8.89 0.22
N LEU A 43 -1.36 -7.84 0.99
CA LEU A 43 -1.65 -7.94 2.42
C LEU A 43 -2.87 -8.83 2.71
N VAL A 44 -3.92 -8.78 1.88
CA VAL A 44 -5.09 -9.67 2.02
C VAL A 44 -4.69 -11.14 1.83
N HIS A 45 -3.86 -11.44 0.83
CA HIS A 45 -3.39 -12.79 0.55
C HIS A 45 -2.42 -13.30 1.62
N ASP A 46 -1.52 -12.45 2.10
CA ASP A 46 -0.58 -12.79 3.18
C ASP A 46 -1.33 -13.12 4.48
N ALA A 47 -2.34 -12.33 4.83
CA ALA A 47 -3.18 -12.62 5.99
C ALA A 47 -3.97 -13.93 5.85
N GLN A 48 -4.44 -14.25 4.64
CA GLN A 48 -5.09 -15.54 4.37
C GLN A 48 -4.09 -16.70 4.53
N ALA A 49 -2.87 -16.56 4.01
CA ALA A 49 -1.82 -17.57 4.17
C ALA A 49 -1.44 -17.79 5.64
N ILE A 50 -1.38 -16.71 6.43
CA ILE A 50 -1.17 -16.76 7.88
C ILE A 50 -2.27 -17.57 8.56
N ASP A 51 -3.54 -17.34 8.23
CA ASP A 51 -4.67 -18.06 8.83
C ASP A 51 -4.64 -19.55 8.51
N LEU A 52 -4.40 -19.88 7.24
CA LEU A 52 -4.24 -21.27 6.81
C LEU A 52 -3.07 -21.96 7.50
N ARG A 53 -1.99 -21.23 7.80
CA ARG A 53 -0.85 -21.77 8.56
C ARG A 53 -1.18 -21.97 10.04
N LYS A 54 -1.89 -21.02 10.67
CA LYS A 54 -2.36 -21.15 12.06
C LYS A 54 -3.28 -22.36 12.24
N GLN A 55 -4.17 -22.64 11.29
CA GLN A 55 -5.08 -23.80 11.32
C GLN A 55 -4.36 -25.16 11.34
N LYS A 56 -3.11 -25.23 10.86
CA LYS A 56 -2.31 -26.47 10.91
C LYS A 56 -1.79 -26.82 12.31
N ASN A 57 -2.01 -25.98 13.32
CA ASN A 57 -1.64 -26.21 14.73
C ASN A 57 -0.17 -26.68 14.93
N ASN A 58 0.77 -26.10 14.17
CA ASN A 58 2.18 -26.51 14.14
C ASN A 58 3.12 -25.58 14.96
N GLY A 59 2.58 -24.86 15.94
CA GLY A 59 3.35 -23.91 16.75
C GLY A 59 3.75 -22.62 16.02
N PHE A 60 3.16 -22.34 14.85
CA PHE A 60 3.44 -21.10 14.11
C PHE A 60 3.00 -19.86 14.88
N THR A 61 3.91 -18.89 14.97
CA THR A 61 3.68 -17.58 15.60
C THR A 61 4.21 -16.46 14.70
N LEU A 62 3.65 -15.26 14.85
CA LEU A 62 4.13 -14.05 14.18
C LEU A 62 5.02 -13.26 15.14
N SER A 63 5.95 -12.49 14.60
CA SER A 63 6.62 -11.43 15.38
C SER A 63 5.58 -10.38 15.81
N ALA A 64 5.85 -9.67 16.90
CA ALA A 64 4.98 -8.61 17.41
C ALA A 64 4.56 -7.56 16.34
N PRO A 65 5.49 -6.96 15.54
CA PRO A 65 5.10 -5.98 14.52
C PRO A 65 4.26 -6.58 13.39
N THR A 66 4.58 -7.80 12.95
CA THR A 66 3.77 -8.48 11.92
C THR A 66 2.39 -8.86 12.45
N GLY A 67 2.30 -9.30 13.70
CA GLY A 67 1.04 -9.59 14.38
C GLY A 67 0.15 -8.35 14.46
N ALA A 68 0.70 -7.19 14.84
CA ALA A 68 -0.06 -5.95 14.92
C ALA A 68 -0.66 -5.50 13.58
N LEU A 69 0.12 -5.59 12.48
CA LEU A 69 -0.39 -5.28 11.14
C LEU A 69 -1.46 -6.29 10.69
N TYR A 70 -1.22 -7.59 10.93
CA TYR A 70 -2.20 -8.64 10.64
C TYR A 70 -3.51 -8.40 11.41
N ASP A 71 -3.45 -8.06 12.69
CA ASP A 71 -4.62 -7.78 13.52
C ASP A 71 -5.35 -6.51 13.04
N ALA A 72 -4.60 -5.48 12.64
CA ALA A 72 -5.17 -4.25 12.07
C ALA A 72 -5.95 -4.53 10.77
N LEU A 73 -5.41 -5.38 9.90
CA LEU A 73 -6.11 -5.82 8.72
C LEU A 73 -7.35 -6.65 9.08
N ARG A 74 -7.22 -7.63 9.97
CA ARG A 74 -8.32 -8.55 10.32
C ARG A 74 -9.51 -7.88 11.00
N ARG A 75 -9.31 -6.69 11.60
CA ARG A 75 -10.41 -5.82 12.05
C ARG A 75 -11.26 -5.25 10.90
N LYS A 76 -10.75 -5.22 9.67
CA LYS A 76 -11.42 -4.66 8.48
C LYS A 76 -11.78 -5.72 7.45
N VAL A 77 -10.92 -6.72 7.25
CA VAL A 77 -11.05 -7.76 6.23
C VAL A 77 -11.16 -9.13 6.90
N LYS A 78 -12.33 -9.75 6.79
CA LYS A 78 -12.60 -11.08 7.37
C LYS A 78 -11.84 -12.17 6.62
N PHE A 79 -11.56 -13.29 7.31
CA PHE A 79 -11.09 -14.51 6.66
C PHE A 79 -12.00 -14.88 5.49
N MET A 80 -11.40 -15.43 4.42
CA MET A 80 -12.14 -15.89 3.25
C MET A 80 -12.32 -17.41 3.36
N ASP A 81 -13.50 -17.81 3.81
CA ASP A 81 -13.95 -19.20 3.91
C ASP A 81 -14.66 -19.67 2.63
N THR A 82 -15.37 -18.75 1.98
CA THR A 82 -16.01 -18.96 0.67
C THR A 82 -15.64 -17.82 -0.28
N ASP A 83 -15.70 -18.10 -1.59
CA ASP A 83 -15.44 -17.09 -2.61
C ASP A 83 -16.39 -15.90 -2.50
N ARG A 84 -15.82 -14.69 -2.63
CA ARG A 84 -16.56 -13.42 -2.63
C ARG A 84 -15.82 -12.36 -3.46
N PRO A 85 -16.50 -11.28 -3.88
CA PRO A 85 -15.82 -10.13 -4.48
C PRO A 85 -14.83 -9.48 -3.50
N LEU A 86 -13.56 -9.39 -3.90
CA LEU A 86 -12.46 -8.89 -3.04
C LEU A 86 -12.13 -7.41 -3.23
N SER A 87 -12.69 -6.73 -4.22
CA SER A 87 -12.50 -5.29 -4.40
C SER A 87 -12.69 -4.45 -3.12
N PRO A 88 -13.75 -4.65 -2.30
CA PRO A 88 -13.88 -3.92 -1.03
C PRO A 88 -12.79 -4.30 -0.01
N ASP A 89 -12.35 -5.55 0.00
CA ASP A 89 -11.30 -6.02 0.91
C ASP A 89 -9.94 -5.40 0.54
N PHE A 90 -9.60 -5.33 -0.75
CA PHE A 90 -8.38 -4.68 -1.23
C PHE A 90 -8.36 -3.18 -0.92
N ALA A 91 -9.49 -2.49 -1.12
CA ALA A 91 -9.61 -1.08 -0.79
C ALA A 91 -9.45 -0.83 0.72
N ALA A 92 -10.07 -1.68 1.55
CA ALA A 92 -9.92 -1.61 3.00
C ALA A 92 -8.47 -1.88 3.45
N ALA A 93 -7.79 -2.86 2.84
CA ALA A 93 -6.39 -3.18 3.12
C ALA A 93 -5.45 -2.02 2.74
N ALA A 94 -5.65 -1.39 1.57
CA ALA A 94 -4.91 -0.21 1.17
C ALA A 94 -5.10 0.95 2.17
N GLN A 95 -6.32 1.14 2.70
CA GLN A 95 -6.59 2.15 3.72
C GLN A 95 -5.91 1.84 5.06
N VAL A 96 -5.85 0.55 5.45
CA VAL A 96 -5.06 0.13 6.62
C VAL A 96 -3.60 0.53 6.43
N LEU A 97 -2.99 0.20 5.29
CA LEU A 97 -1.59 0.56 5.01
C LEU A 97 -1.33 2.07 4.99
N LYS A 98 -2.29 2.89 4.56
CA LYS A 98 -2.16 4.37 4.58
C LYS A 98 -2.21 4.97 5.97
N THR A 99 -2.76 4.26 6.95
CA THR A 99 -3.03 4.78 8.30
C THR A 99 -2.28 4.05 9.41
N PHE A 100 -1.68 2.90 9.09
CA PHE A 100 -0.97 2.09 10.05
C PHE A 100 0.41 2.70 10.36
N ASP A 101 0.60 3.08 11.63
CA ASP A 101 1.91 3.50 12.13
C ASP A 101 2.63 2.29 12.75
N VAL A 102 3.85 2.04 12.28
CA VAL A 102 4.71 0.95 12.75
C VAL A 102 5.39 1.33 14.07
N GLN A 103 5.61 2.62 14.34
CA GLN A 103 6.40 3.06 15.51
C GLN A 103 5.66 2.84 16.83
N ASP A 104 4.32 2.89 16.81
CA ASP A 104 3.47 2.59 17.98
C ASP A 104 3.60 1.15 18.48
N VAL A 105 4.15 0.25 17.67
CA VAL A 105 4.30 -1.18 18.00
C VAL A 105 5.64 -1.49 18.67
N GLN A 106 6.66 -0.64 18.52
CA GLN A 106 8.00 -0.85 19.10
C GLN A 106 8.15 -0.30 20.53
N MET A 107 7.21 0.53 21.03
CA MET A 107 7.28 1.13 22.37
C MET A 107 6.64 0.28 23.49
N LYS A 108 6.31 -0.99 23.23
CA LYS A 108 5.81 -1.95 24.22
C LYS A 108 6.69 -3.19 24.27
#